data_AF-A0A1X4I6L6-F1
#
_entry.id   AF-A0A1X4I6L6-F1
#
_cell.length_a   1.000
_cell.length_b   1.000
_cell.length_c   1.000
_cell.angle_alpha   90.00
_cell.angle_beta   90.00
_cell.angle_gamma   90.00
#
_symmetry.space_group_name_H-M   'P 1'
#
loop_
_entity.id
_entity.type
_entity.pdbx_description
1 polymer ?
#
loop_
_entity_poly.entity_id
_entity_poly.type
_entity_poly.pdbx_seq_one_letter_code
_entity_poly.pdbx_strand_id
1 'polypeptide(L)'
;MGLLTEGGSVLRDRIGHAIFSRVAGPDGPDNRARIHGTPGPRWFGPDRPVRRVHGDASMFIGGLSALLLQSLHPLAMAAVAGHSGFRGDPWGRLQRTSTFLAVTTYGTADSAQRAVDRVRAVHETVRGTTADGEEYRASDPRLLCWVHIAEVDMFLRAHQRYGARPLDEEGCDAYVADMARIATALGVPD
;
A
#
# COMPACT_ATOMS: atom_id res chain seq x y z
N MET A 1 3.26 29.98 -27.96
CA MET A 1 2.74 28.68 -27.51
C MET A 1 3.65 28.11 -26.42
N GLY A 2 3.67 28.73 -25.24
CA GLY A 2 4.62 28.40 -24.15
C GLY A 2 4.06 28.69 -22.74
N LEU A 3 3.19 29.69 -22.61
CA LEU A 3 2.57 30.09 -21.33
C LEU A 3 1.50 29.13 -20.78
N LEU A 4 0.87 28.31 -21.64
CA LEU A 4 -0.18 27.37 -21.21
C LEU A 4 0.39 26.07 -20.61
N THR A 5 1.61 25.67 -21.02
CA THR A 5 2.27 24.44 -20.56
C THR A 5 2.90 24.63 -19.17
N GLU A 6 3.46 25.81 -18.90
CA GLU A 6 4.03 26.16 -17.59
C GLU A 6 2.95 26.24 -16.51
N GLY A 7 1.83 26.92 -16.77
CA GLY A 7 0.71 27.03 -15.82
C GLY A 7 0.08 25.67 -15.47
N GLY A 8 0.00 24.76 -16.45
CA GLY A 8 -0.44 23.37 -16.23
C GLY A 8 0.52 22.55 -15.37
N SER A 9 1.83 22.76 -15.52
CA SER A 9 2.86 22.08 -14.70
C SER A 9 2.82 22.57 -13.24
N VAL A 10 2.70 23.87 -13.01
CA VAL A 10 2.64 24.46 -11.67
C VAL A 10 1.37 24.03 -10.92
N LEU A 11 0.23 23.95 -11.62
CA LEU A 11 -1.01 23.44 -11.04
C LEU A 11 -0.91 21.95 -10.72
N ARG A 12 -0.32 21.15 -11.62
CA ARG A 12 -0.06 19.72 -11.40
C ARG A 12 0.85 19.50 -10.19
N ASP A 13 1.92 20.27 -10.07
CA ASP A 13 2.86 20.17 -8.95
C ASP A 13 2.22 20.57 -7.62
N ARG A 14 1.39 21.62 -7.62
CA ARG A 14 0.62 22.02 -6.42
C ARG A 14 -0.38 20.96 -6.00
N ILE A 15 -1.14 20.39 -6.93
CA ILE A 15 -2.10 19.33 -6.63
C ILE A 15 -1.37 18.07 -6.16
N GLY A 16 -0.28 17.69 -6.83
CA GLY A 16 0.57 16.56 -6.45
C GLY A 16 1.14 16.72 -5.04
N HIS A 17 1.65 17.91 -4.72
CA HIS A 17 2.14 18.22 -3.38
C HIS A 17 1.02 18.22 -2.34
N ALA A 18 -0.14 18.81 -2.67
CA ALA A 18 -1.29 18.82 -1.78
C ALA A 18 -1.77 17.41 -1.45
N ILE A 19 -1.85 16.51 -2.44
CA ILE A 19 -2.22 15.10 -2.27
C ILE A 19 -1.12 14.33 -1.52
N PHE A 20 0.16 14.57 -1.82
CA PHE A 20 1.28 13.90 -1.17
C PHE A 20 1.37 14.25 0.31
N SER A 21 1.41 15.54 0.66
CA SER A 21 1.46 16.02 2.06
C SER A 21 0.27 15.51 2.87
N ARG A 22 -0.84 15.37 2.15
CA ARG A 22 -2.03 14.73 2.63
C ARG A 22 -1.74 13.23 2.96
N VAL A 23 -1.43 12.40 1.97
CA VAL A 23 -1.26 10.94 2.15
C VAL A 23 -0.06 10.54 3.01
N ALA A 24 1.02 11.31 2.98
CA ALA A 24 2.22 11.09 3.79
C ALA A 24 2.08 11.63 5.22
N GLY A 25 1.13 12.53 5.46
CA GLY A 25 0.94 13.20 6.75
C GLY A 25 2.00 14.25 7.08
N PRO A 26 1.87 14.91 8.26
CA PRO A 26 2.76 15.99 8.68
C PRO A 26 4.23 15.54 8.80
N ASP A 27 4.46 14.28 9.19
CA ASP A 27 5.79 13.67 9.32
C ASP A 27 6.32 13.09 7.99
N GLY A 28 5.64 13.34 6.87
CA GLY A 28 5.95 12.78 5.55
C GLY A 28 7.40 13.01 5.09
N PRO A 29 7.96 14.24 5.17
CA PRO A 29 9.35 14.51 4.78
C PRO A 29 10.37 13.72 5.60
N ASP A 30 10.21 13.67 6.93
CA ASP A 30 11.12 12.97 7.84
C ASP A 30 11.03 11.46 7.65
N ASN A 31 9.81 10.93 7.48
CA ASN A 31 9.60 9.54 7.14
C ASN A 31 10.26 9.17 5.81
N ARG A 32 10.12 10.01 4.77
CA ARG A 32 10.79 9.81 3.48
C ARG A 32 12.31 9.80 3.65
N ALA A 33 12.87 10.78 4.37
CA ALA A 33 14.30 10.84 4.61
C ALA A 33 14.82 9.58 5.32
N ARG A 34 14.11 9.11 6.35
CA ARG A 34 14.45 7.87 7.06
C ARG A 34 14.34 6.63 6.18
N ILE A 35 13.23 6.47 5.46
CA ILE A 35 12.97 5.28 4.62
C ILE A 35 14.01 5.17 3.50
N HIS A 36 14.30 6.26 2.81
CA HIS A 36 15.21 6.24 1.66
C HIS A 36 16.68 6.38 2.07
N GLY A 37 16.98 7.21 3.08
CA GLY A 37 18.33 7.61 3.46
C GLY A 37 19.04 6.69 4.45
N THR A 38 18.32 5.83 5.19
CA THR A 38 18.97 4.87 6.10
C THR A 38 19.82 3.87 5.31
N PRO A 39 21.14 3.74 5.58
CA PRO A 39 21.98 2.74 4.94
C PRO A 39 21.60 1.32 5.35
N GLY A 40 21.74 0.37 4.42
CA GLY A 40 21.52 -1.05 4.69
C GLY A 40 20.94 -1.80 3.49
N PRO A 41 20.90 -3.14 3.56
CA PRO A 41 20.26 -3.96 2.54
C PRO A 41 18.76 -3.66 2.47
N ARG A 42 18.15 -3.84 1.29
CA ARG A 42 16.71 -3.64 1.05
C ARG A 42 16.12 -4.93 0.50
N TRP A 43 14.83 -5.17 0.71
CA TRP A 43 14.15 -6.32 0.08
C TRP A 43 14.13 -6.22 -1.44
N PHE A 44 14.03 -4.99 -1.96
CA PHE A 44 13.92 -4.72 -3.39
C PHE A 44 15.01 -3.75 -3.85
N GLY A 45 15.78 -4.18 -4.86
CA GLY A 45 16.78 -3.35 -5.55
C GLY A 45 16.15 -2.18 -6.31
N PRO A 46 16.94 -1.16 -6.69
CA PRO A 46 16.47 0.03 -7.42
C PRO A 46 15.83 -0.24 -8.78
N ASP A 47 16.15 -1.39 -9.37
CA ASP A 47 15.69 -1.89 -10.65
C ASP A 47 14.41 -2.74 -10.56
N ARG A 48 14.01 -3.16 -9.36
CA ARG A 48 12.83 -4.02 -9.17
C ARG A 48 11.51 -3.32 -9.56
N PRO A 49 10.58 -4.03 -10.22
CA PRO A 49 9.34 -3.44 -10.73
C PRO A 49 8.44 -2.89 -9.63
N VAL A 50 8.43 -3.45 -8.42
CA VAL A 50 7.67 -2.91 -7.29
C VAL A 50 8.00 -1.44 -6.99
N ARG A 51 9.27 -1.03 -7.14
CA ARG A 51 9.67 0.37 -6.94
C ARG A 51 9.21 1.28 -8.07
N ARG A 52 9.00 0.73 -9.27
CA ARG A 52 8.41 1.46 -10.42
C ARG A 52 6.92 1.66 -10.24
N VAL A 53 6.19 0.59 -9.93
CA VAL A 53 4.74 0.64 -9.70
C VAL A 53 4.44 1.55 -8.51
N HIS A 54 5.15 1.36 -7.38
CA HIS A 54 4.87 2.12 -6.16
C HIS A 54 5.39 3.57 -6.19
N GLY A 55 6.19 3.93 -7.20
CA GLY A 55 6.72 5.28 -7.36
C GLY A 55 5.87 6.15 -8.29
N ASP A 56 4.85 5.56 -8.93
CA ASP A 56 4.04 6.20 -9.96
C ASP A 56 2.72 6.75 -9.38
N ALA A 57 2.25 7.89 -9.90
CA ALA A 57 1.01 8.53 -9.44
C ALA A 57 -0.24 7.67 -9.67
N SER A 58 -0.20 6.70 -10.59
CA SER A 58 -1.26 5.70 -10.79
C SER A 58 -1.56 4.89 -9.53
N MET A 59 -0.64 4.83 -8.55
CA MET A 59 -0.89 4.25 -7.23
C MET A 59 -2.13 4.81 -6.54
N PHE A 60 -2.48 6.09 -6.73
CA PHE A 60 -3.67 6.65 -6.09
C PHE A 60 -4.95 6.02 -6.65
N ILE A 61 -4.99 5.78 -7.96
CA ILE A 61 -6.10 5.10 -8.63
C ILE A 61 -6.15 3.66 -8.15
N GLY A 62 -5.01 2.96 -8.16
CA GLY A 62 -4.90 1.59 -7.65
C GLY A 62 -5.33 1.45 -6.19
N GLY A 63 -4.91 2.38 -5.32
CA GLY A 63 -5.31 2.47 -3.91
C GLY A 63 -6.80 2.58 -3.70
N LEU A 64 -7.45 3.51 -4.40
CA LEU A 64 -8.90 3.67 -4.31
C LEU A 64 -9.64 2.45 -4.83
N SER A 65 -9.22 1.89 -5.96
CA SER A 65 -9.80 0.67 -6.53
C SER A 65 -9.60 -0.54 -5.61
N ALA A 66 -8.42 -0.69 -4.99
CA ALA A 66 -8.12 -1.74 -4.03
C ALA A 66 -9.05 -1.67 -2.82
N LEU A 67 -9.28 -0.48 -2.25
CA LEU A 67 -10.18 -0.31 -1.11
C LEU A 67 -11.61 -0.73 -1.45
N LEU A 68 -12.09 -0.38 -2.65
CA LEU A 68 -13.42 -0.80 -3.12
C LEU A 68 -13.51 -2.32 -3.26
N LEU A 69 -12.50 -2.95 -3.90
CA LEU A 69 -12.47 -4.40 -4.07
C LEU A 69 -12.36 -5.13 -2.72
N GLN A 70 -11.48 -4.67 -1.83
CA GLN A 70 -11.32 -5.21 -0.48
C GLN A 70 -12.64 -5.17 0.32
N SER A 71 -13.45 -4.12 0.11
CA SER A 71 -14.75 -3.96 0.78
C SER A 71 -15.81 -4.97 0.40
N LEU A 72 -15.61 -5.74 -0.67
CA LEU A 72 -16.54 -6.78 -1.08
C LEU A 72 -16.48 -8.04 -0.18
N HIS A 73 -15.48 -8.16 0.69
CA HIS A 73 -15.38 -9.29 1.61
C HIS A 73 -16.06 -8.96 2.96
N PRO A 74 -17.13 -9.68 3.35
CA PRO A 74 -17.94 -9.35 4.52
C PRO A 74 -17.14 -9.38 5.82
N LEU A 75 -16.32 -10.41 6.05
CA LEU A 75 -15.48 -10.51 7.25
C LEU A 75 -14.40 -9.44 7.34
N ALA A 76 -13.78 -9.06 6.20
CA ALA A 76 -12.84 -7.94 6.17
C ALA A 76 -13.54 -6.63 6.57
N MET A 77 -14.77 -6.42 6.11
CA MET A 77 -15.57 -5.25 6.49
C MET A 77 -16.05 -5.28 7.93
N ALA A 78 -16.36 -6.46 8.48
CA ALA A 78 -16.65 -6.62 9.90
C ALA A 78 -15.44 -6.24 10.77
N ALA A 79 -14.24 -6.71 10.39
CA ALA A 79 -13.00 -6.35 11.07
C ALA A 79 -12.72 -4.84 10.99
N VAL A 80 -12.89 -4.25 9.80
CA VAL A 80 -12.71 -2.80 9.61
C VAL A 80 -13.74 -2.00 10.41
N ALA A 81 -15.01 -2.37 10.37
CA ALA A 81 -16.07 -1.67 11.10
C ALA A 81 -15.86 -1.72 12.62
N GLY A 82 -15.43 -2.87 13.15
CA GLY A 82 -15.22 -3.06 14.59
C GLY A 82 -13.93 -2.44 15.14
N HIS A 83 -12.87 -2.33 14.32
CA HIS A 83 -11.52 -2.11 14.87
C HIS A 83 -10.67 -1.03 14.17
N SER A 84 -11.08 -0.52 13.00
CA SER A 84 -10.16 0.32 12.19
C SER A 84 -10.08 1.79 12.60
N GLY A 85 -11.04 2.30 13.39
CA GLY A 85 -11.18 3.74 13.66
C GLY A 85 -11.45 4.59 12.41
N PHE A 86 -11.72 3.99 11.24
CA PHE A 86 -11.83 4.70 9.95
C PHE A 86 -12.88 5.81 9.95
N ARG A 87 -13.98 5.67 10.71
CA ARG A 87 -15.02 6.70 10.80
C ARG A 87 -14.56 7.96 11.54
N GLY A 88 -13.60 7.85 12.46
CA GLY A 88 -13.08 8.97 13.24
C GLY A 88 -11.76 9.53 12.71
N ASP A 89 -10.92 8.68 12.11
CA ASP A 89 -9.61 9.05 11.54
C ASP A 89 -9.33 8.27 10.25
N PRO A 90 -10.05 8.58 9.15
CA PRO A 90 -9.80 7.96 7.85
C PRO A 90 -8.39 8.30 7.33
N TRP A 91 -7.86 9.42 7.80
CA TRP A 91 -6.64 9.99 7.29
C TRP A 91 -5.37 9.40 7.87
N GLY A 92 -5.29 9.30 9.19
CA GLY A 92 -4.22 8.57 9.85
C GLY A 92 -4.25 7.10 9.44
N ARG A 93 -5.42 6.52 9.11
CA ARG A 93 -5.47 5.15 8.55
C ARG A 93 -4.76 5.07 7.20
N LEU A 94 -5.06 6.00 6.28
CA LEU A 94 -4.38 6.04 4.98
C LEU A 94 -2.87 6.27 5.13
N GLN A 95 -2.46 7.17 6.03
CA GLN A 95 -1.05 7.44 6.33
C GLN A 95 -0.32 6.21 6.86
N ARG A 96 -0.95 5.42 7.74
CA ARG A 96 -0.38 4.17 8.26
C ARG A 96 -0.14 3.15 7.15
N THR A 97 -1.12 2.95 6.25
CA THR A 97 -0.97 2.06 5.10
C THR A 97 0.10 2.58 4.12
N SER A 98 0.08 3.87 3.78
CA SER A 98 1.09 4.48 2.91
C SER A 98 2.50 4.35 3.48
N THR A 99 2.65 4.53 4.79
CA THR A 99 3.94 4.35 5.48
C THR A 99 4.38 2.90 5.44
N PHE A 100 3.48 1.94 5.67
CA PHE A 100 3.78 0.52 5.57
C PHE A 100 4.27 0.14 4.16
N LEU A 101 3.55 0.55 3.11
CA LEU A 101 3.95 0.32 1.72
C LEU A 101 5.31 0.95 1.42
N ALA A 102 5.54 2.18 1.85
CA ALA A 102 6.81 2.86 1.63
C ALA A 102 7.98 2.17 2.36
N VAL A 103 7.78 1.76 3.61
CA VAL A 103 8.82 1.07 4.41
C VAL A 103 9.15 -0.30 3.82
N THR A 104 8.14 -1.09 3.44
CA THR A 104 8.36 -2.43 2.87
C THR A 104 8.96 -2.39 1.47
N THR A 105 8.63 -1.35 0.68
CA THR A 105 9.12 -1.20 -0.70
C THR A 105 10.51 -0.55 -0.77
N TYR A 106 10.71 0.51 0.01
CA TYR A 106 11.89 1.37 -0.12
C TYR A 106 12.82 1.30 1.08
N GLY A 107 12.37 0.87 2.25
CA GLY A 107 13.17 0.85 3.47
C GLY A 107 14.28 -0.21 3.49
N THR A 108 15.06 -0.23 4.57
CA THR A 108 15.99 -1.34 4.83
C THR A 108 15.23 -2.62 5.13
N ALA A 109 15.83 -3.78 4.86
CA ALA A 109 15.25 -5.09 5.11
C ALA A 109 14.79 -5.24 6.57
N ASP A 110 15.58 -4.76 7.53
CA ASP A 110 15.21 -4.77 8.94
C ASP A 110 14.01 -3.85 9.24
N SER A 111 13.92 -2.69 8.59
CA SER A 111 12.78 -1.78 8.77
C SER A 111 11.50 -2.38 8.17
N ALA A 112 11.62 -3.01 7.00
CA ALA A 112 10.54 -3.73 6.36
C ALA A 112 10.05 -4.89 7.23
N GLN A 113 10.96 -5.70 7.79
CA GLN A 113 10.60 -6.78 8.70
C GLN A 113 9.91 -6.27 9.96
N ARG A 114 10.45 -5.24 10.63
CA ARG A 114 9.80 -4.63 11.80
C ARG A 114 8.41 -4.10 11.50
N ALA A 115 8.20 -3.52 10.31
CA ALA A 115 6.89 -3.05 9.90
C ALA A 115 5.89 -4.21 9.73
N VAL A 116 6.33 -5.32 9.12
CA VAL A 116 5.55 -6.56 9.02
C VAL A 116 5.22 -7.13 10.39
N ASP A 117 6.21 -7.26 11.28
CA ASP A 117 6.01 -7.80 12.63
C ASP A 117 4.99 -6.97 13.42
N ARG A 118 5.04 -5.64 13.27
CA ARG A 118 4.08 -4.74 13.89
C ARG A 118 2.66 -4.95 13.36
N VAL A 119 2.49 -5.07 12.04
CA VAL A 119 1.17 -5.33 11.43
C VAL A 119 0.62 -6.67 11.90
N ARG A 120 1.45 -7.72 11.91
CA ARG A 120 1.05 -9.05 12.41
C ARG A 120 0.60 -9.01 13.86
N ALA A 121 1.35 -8.34 14.73
CA ALA A 121 0.97 -8.19 16.14
C ALA A 121 -0.39 -7.48 16.31
N VAL A 122 -0.68 -6.46 15.49
CA VAL A 122 -1.99 -5.79 15.50
C VAL A 122 -3.07 -6.74 15.00
N HIS A 123 -2.84 -7.46 13.90
CA HIS A 123 -3.83 -8.39 13.34
C HIS A 123 -4.20 -9.54 14.29
N GLU A 124 -3.30 -9.99 15.17
CA GLU A 124 -3.65 -10.98 16.21
C GLU A 124 -4.64 -10.46 17.27
N THR A 125 -4.69 -9.14 17.47
CA THR A 125 -5.64 -8.51 18.39
C THR A 125 -7.00 -8.21 17.76
N VAL A 126 -7.08 -8.16 16.42
CA VAL A 126 -8.30 -7.84 15.69
C VAL A 126 -9.08 -9.11 15.42
N ARG A 127 -10.09 -9.36 16.24
CA ARG A 127 -10.95 -10.53 16.18
C ARG A 127 -12.34 -10.20 16.72
N GLY A 128 -13.36 -10.92 16.26
CA GLY A 128 -14.72 -10.70 16.72
C GLY A 128 -15.71 -11.64 16.03
N THR A 129 -16.98 -11.29 16.13
CA THR A 129 -18.09 -12.06 15.56
C THR A 129 -19.00 -11.12 14.77
N THR A 130 -19.49 -11.53 13.60
CA THR A 130 -20.45 -10.77 12.79
C THR A 130 -21.85 -10.80 13.42
N ALA A 131 -22.77 -9.99 12.91
CA ALA A 131 -24.17 -10.00 13.35
C ALA A 131 -24.86 -11.35 13.10
N ASP A 132 -24.41 -12.09 12.09
CA ASP A 132 -24.91 -13.42 11.73
C ASP A 132 -24.22 -14.55 12.51
N GLY A 133 -23.31 -14.22 13.44
CA GLY A 133 -22.63 -15.20 14.31
C GLY A 133 -21.33 -15.77 13.76
N GLU A 134 -20.81 -15.27 12.63
CA GLU A 134 -19.54 -15.76 12.06
C GLU A 134 -18.34 -15.15 12.78
N GLU A 135 -17.40 -15.98 13.23
CA GLU A 135 -16.15 -15.50 13.82
C GLU A 135 -15.18 -15.00 12.74
N TYR A 136 -14.45 -13.93 13.04
CA TYR A 136 -13.36 -13.45 12.20
C TYR A 136 -12.09 -13.17 13.02
N ARG A 137 -10.95 -13.34 12.36
CA ARG A 137 -9.63 -12.92 12.84
C ARG A 137 -8.91 -12.24 11.70
N ALA A 138 -8.40 -11.03 11.90
CA ALA A 138 -7.64 -10.35 10.84
C ALA A 138 -6.33 -11.07 10.49
N SER A 139 -5.83 -11.94 11.37
CA SER A 139 -4.71 -12.83 11.11
C SER A 139 -5.07 -14.10 10.33
N ASP A 140 -6.34 -14.30 9.93
CA ASP A 140 -6.73 -15.41 9.06
C ASP A 140 -5.98 -15.31 7.71
N PRO A 141 -5.18 -16.32 7.34
CA PRO A 141 -4.45 -16.35 6.08
C PRO A 141 -5.30 -16.11 4.83
N ARG A 142 -6.56 -16.55 4.82
CA ARG A 142 -7.47 -16.32 3.69
C ARG A 142 -7.89 -14.87 3.58
N LEU A 143 -8.14 -14.20 4.71
CA LEU A 143 -8.46 -12.77 4.73
C LEU A 143 -7.24 -11.93 4.36
N LEU A 144 -6.07 -12.28 4.87
CA LEU A 144 -4.81 -11.65 4.48
C LEU A 144 -4.57 -11.78 2.96
N CYS A 145 -4.75 -12.98 2.41
CA CYS A 145 -4.61 -13.26 0.99
C CYS A 145 -5.60 -12.44 0.15
N TRP A 146 -6.88 -12.38 0.53
CA TRP A 146 -7.89 -11.57 -0.15
C TRP A 146 -7.48 -10.10 -0.23
N VAL A 147 -7.13 -9.52 0.93
CA VAL A 147 -6.77 -8.10 1.02
C VAL A 147 -5.53 -7.80 0.18
N HIS A 148 -4.53 -8.69 0.23
CA HIS A 148 -3.28 -8.54 -0.49
C HIS A 148 -3.46 -8.68 -2.01
N ILE A 149 -4.16 -9.72 -2.49
CA ILE A 149 -4.41 -9.90 -3.93
C ILE A 149 -5.21 -8.72 -4.50
N ALA A 150 -6.23 -8.24 -3.78
CA ALA A 150 -6.99 -7.08 -4.20
C ALA A 150 -6.11 -5.81 -4.32
N GLU A 151 -5.13 -5.64 -3.43
CA GLU A 151 -4.16 -4.55 -3.51
C GLU A 151 -3.24 -4.69 -4.73
N VAL A 152 -2.61 -5.86 -4.88
CA VAL A 152 -1.65 -6.16 -5.95
C VAL A 152 -2.30 -6.03 -7.33
N ASP A 153 -3.48 -6.63 -7.53
CA ASP A 153 -4.19 -6.60 -8.81
C ASP A 153 -4.58 -5.17 -9.20
N MET A 154 -5.12 -4.38 -8.25
CA MET A 154 -5.54 -3.01 -8.54
C MET A 154 -4.35 -2.06 -8.75
N PHE A 155 -3.23 -2.24 -8.04
CA PHE A 155 -2.01 -1.45 -8.24
C PHE A 155 -1.41 -1.74 -9.62
N LEU A 156 -1.25 -3.02 -9.96
CA LEU A 156 -0.67 -3.41 -11.24
C LEU A 156 -1.55 -2.94 -12.41
N ARG A 157 -2.87 -3.15 -12.35
CA ARG A 157 -3.80 -2.70 -13.39
C ARG A 157 -3.79 -1.19 -13.57
N ALA A 158 -3.79 -0.43 -12.46
CA ALA A 158 -3.70 1.02 -12.52
C ALA A 158 -2.39 1.47 -13.16
N HIS A 159 -1.26 0.83 -12.81
CA HIS A 159 0.03 1.13 -13.39
C HIS A 159 0.10 0.79 -14.89
N GLN A 160 -0.40 -0.36 -15.30
CA GLN A 160 -0.47 -0.77 -16.70
C GLN A 160 -1.33 0.19 -17.53
N ARG A 161 -2.43 0.72 -16.95
CA ARG A 161 -3.37 1.57 -17.67
C ARG A 161 -3.00 3.05 -17.72
N TYR A 162 -2.39 3.56 -16.64
CA TYR A 162 -2.18 5.00 -16.42
C TYR A 162 -0.74 5.36 -16.04
N GLY A 163 0.11 4.39 -15.75
CA GLY A 163 1.49 4.61 -15.36
C GLY A 163 2.32 5.21 -16.49
N ALA A 164 3.32 6.00 -16.14
CA ALA A 164 4.16 6.68 -17.13
C ALA A 164 4.96 5.71 -17.99
N ARG A 165 5.31 4.54 -17.43
CA ARG A 165 6.11 3.49 -18.09
C ARG A 165 5.58 2.11 -17.68
N PRO A 166 4.60 1.55 -18.43
CA PRO A 166 4.09 0.21 -18.19
C PRO A 166 5.20 -0.84 -18.13
N LEU A 167 4.95 -1.92 -17.39
CA LEU A 167 5.83 -3.09 -17.38
C LEU A 167 5.50 -4.00 -18.57
N ASP A 168 6.49 -4.70 -19.07
CA ASP A 168 6.29 -5.86 -19.93
C ASP A 168 5.76 -7.06 -19.12
N GLU A 169 5.57 -8.20 -19.79
CA GLU A 169 5.03 -9.42 -19.18
C GLU A 169 5.94 -9.94 -18.06
N GLU A 170 7.25 -10.04 -18.31
CA GLU A 170 8.23 -10.44 -17.29
C GLU A 170 8.26 -9.47 -16.11
N GLY A 171 8.15 -8.17 -16.37
CA GLY A 171 8.05 -7.16 -15.31
C GLY A 171 6.78 -7.28 -14.47
N CYS A 172 5.65 -7.65 -15.08
CA CYS A 172 4.41 -7.95 -14.35
C CYS A 172 4.57 -9.16 -13.43
N ASP A 173 5.15 -10.25 -13.93
CA ASP A 173 5.41 -11.45 -13.11
C ASP A 173 6.39 -11.16 -11.98
N ALA A 174 7.44 -10.39 -12.26
CA ALA A 174 8.40 -9.96 -11.27
C ALA A 174 7.78 -9.03 -10.21
N TYR A 175 6.79 -8.20 -10.57
CA TYR A 175 6.02 -7.39 -9.62
C TYR A 175 5.18 -8.28 -8.70
N VAL A 176 4.48 -9.26 -9.26
CA VAL A 176 3.71 -10.22 -8.46
C VAL A 176 4.62 -11.00 -7.51
N ALA A 177 5.79 -11.44 -7.97
CA ALA A 177 6.80 -12.10 -7.13
C ALA A 177 7.34 -11.19 -6.01
N ASP A 178 7.59 -9.90 -6.30
CA ASP A 178 7.98 -8.92 -5.29
C ASP A 178 6.90 -8.78 -4.21
N MET A 179 5.63 -8.69 -4.63
CA MET A 179 4.51 -8.56 -3.71
C MET A 179 4.21 -9.84 -2.94
N ALA A 180 4.44 -11.02 -3.53
CA ALA A 180 4.32 -12.31 -2.86
C ALA A 180 5.25 -12.41 -1.65
N ARG A 181 6.50 -11.94 -1.77
CA ARG A 181 7.44 -11.85 -0.62
C ARG A 181 6.82 -11.11 0.58
N ILE A 182 6.11 -10.01 0.33
CA ILE A 182 5.46 -9.22 1.38
C ILE A 182 4.28 -10.01 1.97
N ALA A 183 3.49 -10.68 1.13
CA ALA A 183 2.38 -11.52 1.54
C ALA A 183 2.84 -12.66 2.48
N THR A 184 3.88 -13.39 2.09
CA THR A 184 4.47 -14.49 2.87
C THR A 184 4.98 -13.97 4.21
N ALA A 185 5.65 -12.82 4.23
CA ALA A 185 6.11 -12.20 5.47
C ALA A 185 4.96 -11.83 6.42
N LEU A 186 3.82 -11.37 5.87
CA LEU A 186 2.59 -11.05 6.61
C LEU A 186 1.84 -12.29 7.11
N GLY A 187 2.15 -13.48 6.60
CA GLY A 187 1.54 -14.76 7.01
C GLY A 187 0.59 -15.39 5.99
N VAL A 188 0.62 -14.95 4.73
CA VAL A 188 -0.06 -15.64 3.62
C VAL A 188 0.78 -16.87 3.20
N PRO A 189 0.22 -18.08 3.14
CA PRO A 189 0.92 -19.27 2.65
C PRO A 189 1.33 -19.12 1.17
N ASP A 190 2.46 -19.74 0.81
CA ASP A 190 2.93 -19.88 -0.58
C ASP A 190 2.05 -20.83 -1.42
#